data_AF-A0A7Y5BBI7-F1
#
_entry.id   AF-A0A7Y5BBI7-F1
#
_cell.length_a   1.000
_cell.length_b   1.000
_cell.length_c   1.000
_cell.angle_alpha   90.00
_cell.angle_beta   90.00
_cell.angle_gamma   90.00
#
_symmetry.space_group_name_H-M   'P 1'
#
loop_
_entity.id
_entity.type
_entity.pdbx_description
1 polymer ?
#
loop_
_entity_poly.entity_id
_entity_poly.type
_entity_poly.pdbx_seq_one_letter_code
_entity_poly.pdbx_strand_id
1 'polypeptide(L)'
;NVEAKWWSDFVFEPDYKPMTLPELEVFIKANKHLPNIPSEKEMIDSGINVADMQALQLQKIEELTLYIIAQQKQIEEQKLQLDMQQKQLEILIKQLGVVLPNK
;
A
#
# COMPACT_ATOMS: atom_id res chain seq x y z
N ASN A 1 22.41 -14.80 19.90
CA ASN A 1 21.63 -15.35 18.76
C ASN A 1 20.18 -14.97 18.94
N VAL A 2 19.63 -14.20 18.00
CA VAL A 2 18.20 -13.89 17.95
C VAL A 2 17.55 -15.02 17.14
N GLU A 3 16.49 -15.63 17.67
CA GLU A 3 15.84 -16.77 17.00
C GLU A 3 15.12 -16.33 15.73
N ALA A 4 15.16 -17.14 14.67
CA ALA A 4 14.50 -16.86 13.38
C ALA A 4 12.98 -16.65 13.48
N LYS A 5 12.36 -17.08 14.59
CA LYS A 5 10.92 -16.91 14.88
C LYS A 5 10.47 -15.45 15.03
N TRP A 6 11.42 -14.51 15.10
CA TRP A 6 11.18 -13.08 15.23
C TRP A 6 11.02 -12.36 13.88
N TRP A 7 11.23 -13.05 12.76
CA TRP A 7 11.23 -12.44 11.42
C TRP A 7 9.85 -12.55 10.78
N SER A 8 9.47 -11.49 10.06
CA SER A 8 8.10 -11.26 9.60
C SER A 8 7.80 -11.83 8.21
N ASP A 9 8.70 -12.66 7.66
CA ASP A 9 8.62 -13.26 6.32
C ASP A 9 7.26 -13.90 5.98
N PHE A 10 6.49 -14.30 6.99
CA PHE A 10 5.11 -14.77 6.82
C PHE A 10 4.19 -13.76 6.11
N VAL A 11 4.52 -12.46 6.13
CA VAL A 11 3.82 -11.40 5.38
C VAL A 11 3.81 -11.69 3.87
N PHE A 12 4.80 -12.44 3.36
CA PHE A 12 4.89 -12.80 1.95
C PHE A 12 4.26 -14.17 1.62
N GLU A 13 3.71 -14.87 2.61
CA GLU A 13 3.03 -16.14 2.37
C GLU A 13 1.73 -15.94 1.56
N PRO A 14 1.35 -16.88 0.68
CA PRO A 14 0.19 -16.72 -0.20
C PRO A 14 -1.15 -16.52 0.51
N ASP A 15 -1.26 -16.98 1.75
CA ASP A 15 -2.47 -16.87 2.58
C ASP A 15 -2.47 -15.63 3.48
N TYR A 16 -1.34 -14.92 3.60
CA TYR A 16 -1.28 -13.67 4.32
C TYR A 16 -2.03 -12.58 3.57
N LYS A 17 -3.03 -11.99 4.24
CA LYS A 17 -3.84 -10.91 3.71
C LYS A 17 -3.66 -9.69 4.60
N PRO A 18 -2.84 -8.70 4.19
CA PRO A 18 -2.81 -7.44 4.91
C PRO A 18 -4.20 -6.80 4.84
N MET A 19 -4.53 -6.01 5.86
CA MET A 19 -5.76 -5.23 5.90
C MET A 19 -5.87 -4.37 4.63
N THR A 20 -7.06 -4.21 4.05
CA THR A 20 -7.16 -3.33 2.88
C THR A 20 -6.92 -1.87 3.29
N LEU A 21 -6.43 -1.01 2.39
CA LEU A 21 -6.20 0.41 2.72
C LEU A 21 -7.44 1.13 3.27
N PRO A 22 -8.67 0.89 2.78
CA PRO A 22 -9.88 1.46 3.37
C PRO A 22 -10.15 0.97 4.80
N GLU A 23 -10.01 -0.33 5.07
CA GLU A 23 -10.16 -0.89 6.41
C GLU A 23 -9.09 -0.33 7.37
N LEU A 24 -7.85 -0.21 6.87
CA LEU A 24 -6.73 0.36 7.62
C LEU A 24 -6.97 1.82 7.97
N GLU A 25 -7.52 2.61 7.05
CA GLU A 25 -7.90 4.01 7.30
C GLU A 25 -8.96 4.09 8.42
N VAL A 26 -9.98 3.24 8.39
CA VAL A 26 -11.01 3.17 9.45
C VAL A 26 -10.37 2.80 10.79
N PHE A 27 -9.50 1.79 10.80
CA PHE A 27 -8.78 1.37 12.01
C PHE A 27 -7.94 2.49 12.61
N ILE A 28 -7.12 3.17 11.78
CA ILE A 28 -6.24 4.25 12.25
C ILE A 28 -7.06 5.42 12.80
N LYS A 29 -8.18 5.77 12.14
CA LYS A 29 -9.05 6.85 12.61
C LYS A 29 -9.61 6.57 14.00
N ALA A 30 -10.02 5.32 14.25
CA ALA A 30 -10.60 4.88 15.52
C ALA A 30 -9.56 4.70 16.63
N ASN A 31 -8.41 4.08 16.32
CA ASN A 31 -7.46 3.60 17.34
C ASN A 31 -6.21 4.49 17.49
N LYS A 32 -5.92 5.38 16.53
CA LYS A 32 -4.74 6.27 16.51
C LYS A 32 -3.38 5.55 16.49
N HIS A 33 -3.35 4.26 16.19
CA HIS A 33 -2.15 3.48 15.93
C HIS A 33 -2.42 2.43 14.82
N LEU A 34 -1.37 1.76 14.35
CA LEU A 34 -1.49 0.68 13.37
C LEU A 34 -1.94 -0.63 14.04
N PRO A 35 -2.63 -1.53 13.31
CA PRO A 35 -2.93 -2.87 13.81
C PRO A 35 -1.67 -3.59 14.29
N ASN A 36 -1.77 -4.30 15.41
CA ASN A 36 -0.69 -5.04 16.09
C ASN A 36 0.44 -4.18 16.67
N ILE A 37 0.42 -2.86 16.49
CA ILE A 37 1.33 -1.95 17.18
C ILE A 37 0.64 -1.50 18.47
N PRO A 38 1.29 -1.63 19.65
CA PRO A 38 0.73 -1.10 20.89
C PRO A 38 0.45 0.39 20.78
N SER A 39 -0.61 0.85 21.44
CA SER A 39 -0.85 2.28 21.60
C SER A 39 0.24 2.92 22.46
N GLU A 40 0.43 4.24 22.29
CA GLU A 40 1.36 5.00 23.14
C GLU A 40 1.10 4.79 24.63
N LYS A 41 -0.18 4.74 25.01
CA LYS A 41 -0.59 4.46 26.39
C LYS A 41 -0.10 3.10 26.87
N GLU A 42 -0.31 2.04 26.09
CA GLU A 42 0.14 0.68 26.44
C GLU A 42 1.67 0.61 26.55
N MET A 43 2.39 1.30 25.66
CA MET A 43 3.85 1.39 25.71
C MET A 43 4.36 2.09 26.97
N ILE A 44 3.70 3.16 27.41
CA ILE A 44 4.05 3.88 28.64
C ILE A 44 3.74 3.02 29.88
N ASP A 45 2.57 2.39 29.92
CA ASP A 45 2.09 1.66 31.11
C ASP A 45 2.84 0.33 31.32
N SER A 46 3.16 -0.39 30.23
CA SER A 46 3.74 -1.75 30.30
C SER A 46 5.24 -1.78 29.97
N GLY A 47 5.81 -0.66 29.52
CA GLY A 47 7.13 -0.64 28.89
C GLY A 47 7.13 -1.32 27.53
N ILE A 48 8.27 -1.27 26.85
CA ILE A 48 8.44 -1.90 25.54
C ILE A 48 9.73 -2.68 25.45
N ASN A 49 9.64 -3.91 24.95
CA ASN A 49 10.81 -4.67 24.56
C ASN A 49 11.26 -4.20 23.17
N VAL A 50 12.51 -3.75 23.09
CA VAL A 50 13.09 -3.19 21.86
C VAL A 50 13.14 -4.22 20.73
N ALA A 51 13.43 -5.48 21.03
CA ALA A 51 13.46 -6.54 20.02
C ALA A 51 12.04 -6.80 19.47
N ASP A 52 11.01 -6.78 20.32
CA ASP A 52 9.61 -6.98 19.90
C ASP A 52 9.16 -5.84 19.00
N MET A 53 9.52 -4.61 19.37
CA MET A 53 9.20 -3.45 18.54
C MET A 53 9.94 -3.47 17.20
N GLN A 54 11.20 -3.94 17.15
CA GLN A 54 11.94 -4.08 15.90
C GLN A 54 11.31 -5.12 14.97
N ALA A 55 10.86 -6.26 15.51
CA ALA A 55 10.14 -7.27 14.74
C ALA A 55 8.82 -6.72 14.18
N LEU A 56 8.03 -6.03 15.02
CA LEU A 56 6.79 -5.37 14.59
C LEU A 56 7.04 -4.29 13.53
N GLN A 57 8.10 -3.50 13.66
CA GLN A 57 8.47 -2.50 12.65
C GLN A 57 8.81 -3.15 11.31
N LEU A 58 9.57 -4.24 11.32
CA LEU A 58 9.90 -4.99 10.10
C LEU A 58 8.62 -5.50 9.42
N GLN A 59 7.70 -6.09 10.20
CA GLN A 59 6.39 -6.51 9.69
C GLN A 59 5.67 -5.37 8.97
N LYS A 60 5.69 -4.15 9.54
CA LYS A 60 5.04 -2.99 8.92
C LYS A 60 5.74 -2.48 7.68
N ILE A 61 7.07 -2.62 7.60
CA ILE A 61 7.82 -2.31 6.38
C ILE A 61 7.46 -3.30 5.27
N GLU A 62 7.31 -4.58 5.58
CA GLU A 62 6.91 -5.61 4.62
C GLU A 62 5.47 -5.42 4.14
N GLU A 63 4.52 -5.17 5.06
CA GLU A 63 3.13 -4.81 4.72
C GLU A 63 3.08 -3.55 3.83
N LEU A 64 3.86 -2.52 4.15
CA LEU A 64 3.99 -1.31 3.32
C LEU A 64 4.53 -1.64 1.93
N THR A 65 5.49 -2.55 1.83
CA THR A 65 6.07 -2.98 0.55
C THR A 65 5.02 -3.67 -0.32
N LEU A 66 4.14 -4.50 0.27
CA LEU A 66 3.00 -5.09 -0.45
C LEU A 66 2.03 -4.03 -0.97
N TYR A 67 1.68 -3.01 -0.17
CA TYR A 67 0.83 -1.92 -0.64
C TYR A 67 1.48 -1.14 -1.78
N ILE A 68 2.78 -0.84 -1.71
CA ILE A 68 3.51 -0.14 -2.76
C ILE A 68 3.51 -0.94 -4.08
N ILE A 69 3.76 -2.26 -4.01
CA ILE A 69 3.72 -3.13 -5.19
C ILE A 69 2.31 -3.14 -5.79
N ALA A 70 1.26 -3.24 -4.97
CA ALA A 70 -0.13 -3.21 -5.44
C ALA A 70 -0.47 -1.86 -6.10
N GLN A 71 -0.06 -0.75 -5.49
CA GLN A 71 -0.26 0.59 -6.04
C GLN A 71 0.49 0.79 -7.36
N GLN A 72 1.73 0.30 -7.47
CA GLN A 72 2.50 0.38 -8.71
C GLN A 72 1.80 -0.36 -9.86
N LYS A 73 1.27 -1.56 -9.60
CA LYS A 73 0.47 -2.30 -10.59
C LYS A 73 -0.76 -1.53 -11.03
N GLN A 74 -1.49 -0.93 -10.08
CA GLN A 74 -2.66 -0.10 -10.40
C GLN A 74 -2.29 1.13 -11.23
N ILE A 75 -1.16 1.79 -10.92
CA ILE A 75 -0.66 2.93 -11.68
C ILE A 75 -0.32 2.53 -13.13
N GLU A 76 0.34 1.39 -13.32
CA GLU A 76 0.66 0.87 -14.66
C GLU A 76 -0.59 0.54 -15.46
N GLU A 77 -1.58 -0.08 -14.84
CA GLU A 77 -2.87 -0.37 -15.46
C GLU A 77 -3.60 0.93 -15.87
N GLN A 78 -3.63 1.92 -14.98
CA GLN A 78 -4.22 3.23 -15.27
C GLN A 78 -3.50 3.96 -16.42
N LYS A 79 -2.17 3.89 -16.48
CA LYS A 79 -1.38 4.45 -17.59
C LYS A 79 -1.73 3.79 -18.93
N LEU A 80 -1.89 2.47 -18.94
CA LEU A 80 -2.30 1.74 -20.14
C LEU A 80 -3.70 2.15 -20.61
N GLN A 81 -4.65 2.25 -19.68
CA GLN A 81 -6.01 2.71 -19.98
C GLN A 81 -6.02 4.14 -20.52
N LEU A 82 -5.22 5.04 -19.95
CA LEU A 82 -5.08 6.42 -20.43
C LEU A 82 -4.50 6.47 -21.85
N ASP A 83 -3.47 5.70 -22.16
CA ASP A 83 -2.89 5.62 -23.52
C ASP A 83 -3.91 5.09 -24.54
N MET A 84 -4.69 4.08 -24.18
CA MET A 84 -5.76 3.57 -25.04
C MET A 84 -6.85 4.62 -25.29
N GLN A 85 -7.28 5.35 -24.25
CA GLN A 85 -8.25 6.42 -24.37
C GLN A 85 -7.73 7.58 -25.22
N GLN A 86 -6.46 7.96 -25.06
CA GLN A 86 -5.80 8.99 -25.87
C GLN A 86 -5.83 8.61 -27.36
N LYS A 87 -5.46 7.36 -27.70
CA LYS A 87 -5.49 6.86 -29.09
C LYS A 87 -6.90 6.85 -29.67
N GLN A 88 -7.90 6.43 -28.89
CA GLN A 88 -9.30 6.47 -29.32
C GLN A 88 -9.76 7.90 -29.60
N LEU A 89 -9.36 8.85 -28.76
CA LEU A 89 -9.69 10.26 -28.95
C LEU A 89 -9.04 10.83 -30.22
N GLU A 90 -7.78 10.50 -30.50
CA GLU A 90 -7.08 10.90 -31.73
C GLU A 90 -7.78 10.39 -32.99
N ILE A 91 -8.20 9.11 -32.98
CA ILE A 91 -8.96 8.51 -34.09
C ILE A 91 -10.27 9.26 -34.30
N LEU A 92 -11.01 9.55 -33.23
CA LEU A 92 -12.29 10.25 -33.31
C LEU A 92 -12.13 11.68 -33.83
N ILE A 93 -11.14 12.43 -33.35
CA ILE A 93 -10.83 13.78 -33.82
C ILE A 93 -10.53 13.77 -35.33
N LYS A 94 -9.74 12.80 -35.80
CA LYS A 94 -9.44 12.63 -37.23
C LYS A 94 -10.69 12.32 -38.05
N GLN A 95 -11.60 11.49 -37.54
CA GLN A 95 -12.85 11.16 -38.23
C GLN A 95 -13.80 12.36 -38.34
N LEU A 96 -13.82 13.23 -37.32
CA LEU A 96 -14.66 14.43 -37.31
C LEU A 96 -14.11 15.56 -38.19
N GLY A 97 -12.94 15.41 -38.79
CA GLY A 97 -12.31 16.45 -39.62
C GLY A 97 -11.96 17.72 -38.85
N VAL A 98 -11.93 17.67 -37.51
CA VAL A 98 -11.60 18.80 -36.65
C VAL A 98 -10.08 18.97 -36.69
N VAL A 99 -9.60 19.86 -37.55
CA VAL A 99 -8.23 20.37 -37.47
C VAL A 99 -8.14 21.23 -36.20
N LEU A 100 -7.51 20.70 -35.16
CA LEU A 100 -7.18 21.52 -33.99
C LEU A 100 -6.30 22.68 -34.48
N PRO A 101 -6.66 23.96 -34.22
CA PRO A 101 -5.79 25.07 -34.55
C PRO A 101 -4.50 24.93 -33.75
N ASN A 102 -3.37 24.79 -34.46
CA ASN A 102 -2.04 24.77 -33.87
C ASN A 102 -1.86 26.00 -32.97
N LYS A 103 -1.43 25.78 -31.72
CA LYS A 103 -0.77 26.81 -30.91
C LYS A 103 0.72 26.80 -31.20
#